data_AF-A0A4Z0JJT4-F1
#
_entry.id   AF-A0A4Z0JJT4-F1
#
_cell.length_a   1.000
_cell.length_b   1.000
_cell.length_c   1.000
_cell.angle_alpha   90.00
_cell.angle_beta   90.00
_cell.angle_gamma   90.00
#
_symmetry.space_group_name_H-M   'P 1'
#
loop_
_entity.id
_entity.type
_entity.pdbx_description
1 polymer ?
#
loop_
_entity_poly.entity_id
_entity_poly.type
_entity_poly.pdbx_seq_one_letter_code
_entity_poly.pdbx_strand_id
1 'polypeptide(L)'
;MQKRKAYRTAILGILIAIIFVQSMVPFLGYIPTGFINITIIHITVIVAAIVLGPKSGAIVGLVWGIGTVIRAFTSPTSIIDTTVFTNPVVAVLPRICVGLIAGFIYLWFKKHTSKKILGMAIAAGVGSLVNTVLVLGLMRLMYANTMAQAYATQTDLLNKVLLVIVGTNGIPEMIVAIIVAPAISTAIFKTNRFLDN
;
A
#
# COMPACT_ATOMS: atom_id res chain seq x y z
N MET A 1 6.90 27.85 14.69
CA MET A 1 5.91 26.84 14.23
C MET A 1 5.77 26.75 12.70
N GLN A 2 5.87 27.84 11.92
CA GLN A 2 5.74 27.81 10.45
C GLN A 2 6.78 26.97 9.70
N LYS A 3 8.07 27.00 10.10
CA LYS A 3 9.13 26.20 9.46
C LYS A 3 8.86 24.69 9.47
N ARG A 4 8.28 24.14 10.55
CA ARG A 4 7.89 22.72 10.65
C ARG A 4 6.71 22.36 9.73
N LYS A 5 5.75 23.27 9.53
CA LYS A 5 4.62 23.05 8.61
C LYS A 5 5.09 23.01 7.16
N ALA A 6 5.87 24.01 6.74
CA ALA A 6 6.44 24.05 5.39
C ALA A 6 7.28 22.78 5.09
N TYR A 7 8.10 22.35 6.06
CA TYR A 7 8.93 21.16 5.93
C TYR A 7 8.12 19.86 5.80
N ARG A 8 7.05 19.69 6.61
CA ARG A 8 6.12 18.55 6.50
C ARG A 8 5.44 18.52 5.13
N THR A 9 5.01 19.68 4.63
CA THR A 9 4.40 19.79 3.30
C THR A 9 5.40 19.42 2.20
N ALA A 10 6.66 19.84 2.31
CA ALA A 10 7.70 19.48 1.35
C ALA A 10 7.94 17.96 1.31
N ILE A 11 8.07 17.30 2.46
CA ILE A 11 8.23 15.83 2.52
C ILE A 11 6.99 15.13 1.97
N LEU A 12 5.79 15.61 2.30
CA LEU A 12 4.56 15.06 1.74
C LEU A 12 4.54 15.18 0.21
N GLY A 13 4.94 16.33 -0.34
CA GLY A 13 5.05 16.55 -1.78
C GLY A 13 6.06 15.61 -2.45
N ILE A 14 7.22 15.39 -1.83
CA ILE A 14 8.23 14.44 -2.31
C ILE A 14 7.67 13.01 -2.30
N LEU A 15 7.01 12.58 -1.22
CA LEU A 15 6.42 11.25 -1.13
C LEU A 15 5.30 11.05 -2.14
N ILE A 16 4.46 12.07 -2.36
CA ILE A 16 3.43 12.08 -3.41
C ILE A 16 4.05 11.94 -4.79
N ALA A 17 5.13 12.69 -5.09
CA ALA A 17 5.83 12.60 -6.36
C ALA A 17 6.44 11.20 -6.57
N ILE A 18 7.06 10.62 -5.54
CA ILE A 18 7.60 9.25 -5.58
C ILE A 18 6.48 8.25 -5.88
N ILE A 19 5.35 8.33 -5.17
CA ILE A 19 4.19 7.45 -5.39
C ILE A 19 3.66 7.60 -6.81
N PHE A 20 3.57 8.81 -7.34
CA PHE A 20 3.08 9.06 -8.69
C PHE A 20 4.01 8.41 -9.72
N VAL A 21 5.33 8.57 -9.57
CA VAL A 21 6.33 7.92 -10.44
C VAL A 21 6.26 6.40 -10.31
N GLN A 22 6.23 5.85 -9.10
CA GLN A 22 6.07 4.40 -8.86
C GLN A 22 4.76 3.87 -9.43
N SER A 23 3.72 4.71 -9.46
CA SER A 23 2.43 4.36 -10.04
C SER A 23 2.40 4.50 -11.56
N MET A 24 3.35 5.14 -12.21
CA MET A 24 3.38 5.24 -13.68
C MET A 24 4.46 4.34 -14.28
N VAL A 25 5.50 4.02 -13.52
CA VAL A 25 6.63 3.18 -13.94
C VAL A 25 6.48 1.76 -13.38
N PRO A 26 6.12 0.75 -14.21
CA PRO A 26 5.85 -0.61 -13.75
C PRO A 26 7.03 -1.25 -13.01
N PHE A 27 8.26 -1.03 -13.49
CA PHE A 27 9.49 -1.62 -12.92
C PHE A 27 9.80 -1.16 -11.50
N LEU A 28 9.32 0.02 -11.09
CA LEU A 28 9.54 0.58 -9.75
C LEU A 28 8.38 0.30 -8.79
N GLY A 29 7.21 -0.03 -9.34
CA GLY A 29 5.99 -0.28 -8.59
C GLY A 29 5.67 -1.77 -8.39
N TYR A 30 6.14 -2.63 -9.29
CA TYR A 30 5.77 -4.04 -9.35
C TYR A 30 6.97 -4.92 -9.72
N ILE A 31 7.12 -6.04 -9.03
CA ILE A 31 8.02 -7.13 -9.44
C ILE A 31 7.13 -8.15 -10.18
N PRO A 32 7.23 -8.26 -11.51
CA PRO A 32 6.41 -9.19 -12.28
C PRO A 32 6.91 -10.61 -12.05
N THR A 33 6.27 -11.34 -11.14
CA THR A 33 6.58 -12.75 -10.89
C THR A 33 5.72 -13.68 -11.74
N GLY A 34 5.65 -13.47 -13.07
CA GLY A 34 5.07 -14.36 -14.09
C GLY A 34 3.57 -14.72 -14.00
N PHE A 35 3.07 -15.03 -12.80
CA PHE A 35 1.70 -15.39 -12.47
C PHE A 35 0.94 -14.21 -11.83
N ILE A 36 1.59 -13.44 -10.95
CA ILE A 36 0.99 -12.30 -10.21
C ILE A 36 2.05 -11.22 -9.98
N ASN A 37 1.66 -9.94 -9.95
CA ASN A 37 2.56 -8.80 -9.76
C ASN A 37 2.70 -8.47 -8.28
N ILE A 38 3.90 -8.62 -7.70
CA ILE A 38 4.21 -8.22 -6.32
C ILE A 38 4.32 -6.69 -6.27
N THR A 39 3.56 -6.04 -5.42
CA THR A 39 3.51 -4.58 -5.32
C THR A 39 4.54 -4.04 -4.32
N ILE A 40 5.24 -2.95 -4.65
CA ILE A 40 6.17 -2.25 -3.74
C ILE A 40 5.57 -0.91 -3.28
N ILE A 41 4.59 -0.38 -4.00
CA ILE A 41 4.03 0.96 -3.79
C ILE A 41 3.36 1.11 -2.41
N HIS A 42 2.79 0.04 -1.86
CA HIS A 42 2.20 0.09 -0.53
C HIS A 42 3.25 0.43 0.56
N ILE A 43 4.52 0.08 0.36
CA ILE A 43 5.63 0.38 1.30
C ILE A 43 5.82 1.89 1.42
N THR A 44 5.76 2.64 0.31
CA THR A 44 5.93 4.10 0.36
C THR A 44 4.75 4.81 1.03
N VAL A 45 3.54 4.27 0.88
CA VAL A 45 2.35 4.73 1.65
C VAL A 45 2.53 4.48 3.15
N ILE A 46 3.02 3.30 3.52
CA ILE A 46 3.30 2.94 4.92
C ILE A 46 4.37 3.86 5.51
N VAL A 47 5.46 4.11 4.77
CA VAL A 47 6.51 5.07 5.19
C VAL A 47 5.92 6.46 5.38
N ALA A 48 5.08 6.94 4.46
CA ALA A 48 4.40 8.23 4.60
C ALA A 48 3.51 8.28 5.86
N ALA A 49 2.79 7.19 6.14
CA ALA A 49 1.94 7.06 7.32
C ALA A 49 2.74 7.05 8.63
N ILE A 50 3.90 6.37 8.65
CA ILE A 50 4.80 6.31 9.81
C ILE A 50 5.46 7.67 10.07
N VAL A 51 5.98 8.30 9.02
CA VAL A 51 6.79 9.53 9.13
C VAL A 51 5.93 10.78 9.37
N LEU A 52 4.82 10.91 8.65
CA LEU A 52 3.99 12.12 8.66
C LEU A 52 2.65 11.93 9.41
N GLY A 53 2.29 10.70 9.77
CA GLY A 53 1.07 10.33 10.48
C GLY A 53 -0.06 9.83 9.57
N PRO A 54 -1.15 9.30 10.17
CA PRO A 54 -2.22 8.60 9.44
C PRO A 54 -2.94 9.47 8.40
N LYS A 55 -3.14 10.77 8.66
CA LYS A 55 -3.75 11.69 7.69
C LYS A 55 -2.92 11.82 6.41
N SER A 56 -1.60 11.95 6.56
CA SER A 56 -0.67 12.07 5.44
C SER A 56 -0.57 10.75 4.68
N GLY A 57 -0.53 9.62 5.40
CA GLY A 57 -0.62 8.29 4.80
C GLY A 57 -1.90 8.09 3.98
N ALA A 58 -3.05 8.56 4.47
CA ALA A 58 -4.31 8.51 3.75
C ALA A 58 -4.28 9.32 2.46
N ILE A 59 -3.73 10.55 2.49
CA ILE A 59 -3.58 11.40 1.30
C ILE A 59 -2.68 10.71 0.27
N VAL A 60 -1.55 10.16 0.70
CA VAL A 60 -0.61 9.46 -0.17
C VAL A 60 -1.24 8.18 -0.76
N GLY A 61 -2.02 7.45 0.04
CA GLY A 61 -2.81 6.30 -0.42
C GLY A 61 -3.91 6.71 -1.41
N LEU A 62 -4.54 7.86 -1.25
CA LEU A 62 -5.52 8.40 -2.18
C LEU A 62 -4.87 8.71 -3.54
N VAL A 63 -3.70 9.38 -3.54
CA VAL A 63 -2.96 9.64 -4.77
C VAL A 63 -2.57 8.35 -5.47
N TRP A 64 -2.12 7.34 -4.71
CA TRP A 64 -1.84 6.03 -5.27
C TRP A 64 -3.09 5.40 -5.91
N GLY A 65 -4.23 5.44 -5.22
CA GLY A 65 -5.51 4.94 -5.74
C GLY A 65 -5.94 5.63 -7.05
N ILE A 66 -5.83 6.96 -7.11
CA ILE A 66 -6.09 7.71 -8.36
C ILE A 66 -5.10 7.27 -9.45
N GLY A 67 -3.81 7.15 -9.12
CA GLY A 67 -2.79 6.68 -10.05
C GLY A 67 -3.07 5.29 -10.60
N THR A 68 -3.61 4.38 -9.79
CA THR A 68 -4.02 3.04 -10.23
C THR A 68 -5.24 3.07 -11.16
N VAL A 69 -6.20 3.96 -10.91
CA VAL A 69 -7.36 4.13 -11.81
C VAL A 69 -6.90 4.67 -13.15
N ILE A 70 -6.09 5.73 -13.15
CA ILE A 70 -5.53 6.31 -14.39
C ILE A 70 -4.78 5.24 -15.18
N ARG A 71 -3.92 4.46 -14.51
CA ARG A 71 -3.18 3.40 -15.19
C ARG A 71 -4.08 2.29 -15.73
N ALA A 72 -5.16 1.94 -15.02
CA ALA A 72 -6.12 0.96 -15.51
C ALA A 72 -6.74 1.39 -16.85
N PHE A 73 -6.87 2.69 -17.11
CA PHE A 73 -7.33 3.23 -18.40
C PHE A 73 -6.20 3.41 -19.43
N THR A 74 -4.99 3.82 -19.03
CA THR A 74 -3.93 4.19 -19.98
C THR A 74 -2.95 3.07 -20.32
N SER A 75 -2.76 2.09 -19.43
CA SER A 75 -1.78 1.01 -19.60
C SER A 75 -2.20 -0.24 -18.82
N PRO A 76 -3.18 -1.02 -19.32
CA PRO A 76 -3.61 -2.26 -18.71
C PRO A 76 -2.48 -3.28 -18.68
N THR A 77 -2.08 -3.74 -17.49
CA THR A 77 -1.13 -4.85 -17.34
C THR A 77 -1.82 -6.22 -17.30
N SER A 78 -3.13 -6.28 -17.08
CA SER A 78 -3.93 -7.52 -17.05
C SER A 78 -5.41 -7.26 -17.33
N ILE A 79 -6.16 -8.28 -17.79
CA ILE A 79 -7.62 -8.23 -17.98
C ILE A 79 -8.35 -7.93 -16.66
N ILE A 80 -7.73 -8.32 -15.56
CA ILE A 80 -8.18 -8.04 -14.20
C ILE A 80 -8.04 -6.54 -13.88
N ASP A 81 -7.00 -5.86 -14.38
CA ASP A 81 -6.80 -4.44 -14.16
C ASP A 81 -7.85 -3.58 -14.86
N THR A 82 -8.20 -3.92 -16.10
CA THR A 82 -9.21 -3.19 -16.89
C THR A 82 -10.62 -3.34 -16.36
N THR A 83 -10.92 -4.42 -15.63
CA THR A 83 -12.29 -4.71 -15.19
C THR A 83 -12.53 -4.40 -13.71
N VAL A 84 -11.50 -4.49 -12.87
CA VAL A 84 -11.63 -4.30 -11.40
C VAL A 84 -11.09 -2.97 -10.93
N PHE A 85 -9.92 -2.53 -11.43
CA PHE A 85 -9.31 -1.28 -10.98
C PHE A 85 -9.84 -0.04 -11.71
N THR A 86 -10.73 -0.23 -12.69
CA THR A 86 -11.63 0.80 -13.21
C THR A 86 -12.61 1.30 -12.15
N ASN A 87 -12.96 0.47 -11.16
CA ASN A 87 -13.83 0.90 -10.08
C ASN A 87 -13.02 1.68 -9.03
N PRO A 88 -13.24 3.00 -8.89
CA PRO A 88 -12.48 3.83 -7.97
C PRO A 88 -12.67 3.39 -6.51
N VAL A 89 -13.77 2.70 -6.18
CA VAL A 89 -13.97 2.16 -4.82
C VAL A 89 -12.96 1.06 -4.53
N VAL A 90 -12.78 0.11 -5.45
CA VAL A 90 -11.85 -1.02 -5.26
C VAL A 90 -10.40 -0.58 -5.38
N ALA A 91 -10.12 0.43 -6.22
CA ALA A 91 -8.80 1.00 -6.36
C ALA A 91 -8.40 1.88 -5.17
N VAL A 92 -9.23 2.84 -4.76
CA VAL A 92 -8.86 3.89 -3.82
C VAL A 92 -9.06 3.46 -2.36
N LEU A 93 -10.15 2.75 -2.04
CA LEU A 93 -10.51 2.46 -0.65
C LEU A 93 -9.44 1.64 0.09
N PRO A 94 -8.90 0.52 -0.46
CA PRO A 94 -7.85 -0.23 0.20
C PRO A 94 -6.60 0.63 0.46
N ARG A 95 -6.26 1.50 -0.49
CA ARG A 95 -5.01 2.29 -0.46
C ARG A 95 -5.06 3.35 0.65
N ILE A 96 -6.22 4.00 0.81
CA ILE A 96 -6.47 4.92 1.92
C ILE A 96 -6.45 4.17 3.26
N CYS A 97 -7.10 3.00 3.33
CA CYS A 97 -7.15 2.18 4.53
C CYS A 97 -5.75 1.74 4.99
N VAL A 98 -4.87 1.36 4.07
CA VAL A 98 -3.47 1.01 4.37
C VAL A 98 -2.75 2.17 5.06
N GLY A 99 -2.84 3.38 4.47
CA GLY A 99 -2.21 4.58 5.03
C GLY A 99 -2.77 4.97 6.39
N LEU A 100 -4.09 4.84 6.59
CA LEU A 100 -4.73 5.11 7.88
C LEU A 100 -4.32 4.09 8.95
N ILE A 101 -4.47 2.81 8.65
CA ILE A 101 -4.26 1.72 9.61
C ILE A 101 -2.78 1.64 10.01
N ALA A 102 -1.85 1.70 9.05
CA ALA A 102 -0.42 1.71 9.35
C ALA A 102 -0.03 2.92 10.22
N GLY A 103 -0.57 4.10 9.91
CA GLY A 103 -0.32 5.32 10.68
C GLY A 103 -0.89 5.26 12.11
N PHE A 104 -2.09 4.71 12.29
CA PHE A 104 -2.70 4.53 13.61
C PHE A 104 -1.96 3.51 14.47
N ILE A 105 -1.54 2.38 13.88
CA ILE A 105 -0.77 1.34 14.58
C ILE A 105 0.57 1.91 15.05
N TYR A 106 1.27 2.63 14.18
CA TYR A 106 2.53 3.27 14.56
C TYR A 106 2.32 4.32 15.67
N LEU A 107 1.28 5.14 15.58
CA LEU A 107 0.96 6.15 16.60
C LEU A 107 0.64 5.50 17.96
N TRP A 108 -0.11 4.41 17.94
CA TRP A 108 -0.45 3.65 19.14
C TRP A 108 0.80 3.06 19.81
N PHE A 109 1.69 2.44 19.01
CA PHE A 109 2.97 1.92 19.49
C PHE A 109 3.89 3.02 20.00
N LYS A 110 3.98 4.16 19.29
CA LYS A 110 4.76 5.32 19.71
C LYS A 110 4.30 5.86 21.06
N LYS A 111 2.99 5.79 21.37
CA LYS A 111 2.40 6.25 22.63
C LYS A 111 2.58 5.26 23.78
N HIS A 112 2.54 3.94 23.51
CA HIS A 112 2.53 2.91 24.55
C HIS A 112 3.85 2.15 24.71
N THR A 113 4.84 2.36 23.84
CA THR A 113 6.06 1.54 23.84
C THR A 113 7.28 2.31 23.34
N SER A 114 8.42 2.20 24.04
CA SER A 114 9.70 2.81 23.63
C SER A 114 10.37 2.12 22.43
N LYS A 115 9.89 0.94 22.03
CA LYS A 115 10.40 0.14 20.90
C LYS A 115 9.85 0.66 19.55
N LYS A 116 10.32 1.83 19.12
CA LYS A 116 9.92 2.49 17.85
C LYS A 116 10.04 1.56 16.63
N ILE A 117 11.12 0.77 16.54
CA ILE A 117 11.38 -0.13 15.40
C ILE A 117 10.34 -1.25 15.31
N LEU A 118 9.98 -1.83 16.46
CA LEU A 118 8.95 -2.88 16.52
C LEU A 118 7.58 -2.32 16.09
N GLY A 119 7.25 -1.10 16.51
CA GLY A 119 6.02 -0.43 16.08
C GLY A 119 5.98 -0.15 14.58
N MET A 120 7.11 0.21 13.96
CA MET A 120 7.21 0.39 12.51
C MET A 120 7.06 -0.94 11.76
N ALA A 121 7.69 -2.01 12.26
CA ALA A 121 7.59 -3.34 11.67
C ALA A 121 6.15 -3.88 11.71
N ILE A 122 5.46 -3.76 12.85
CA ILE A 122 4.06 -4.19 12.99
C ILE A 122 3.14 -3.34 12.11
N ALA A 123 3.33 -2.02 12.08
CA ALA A 123 2.57 -1.14 11.19
C ALA A 123 2.74 -1.51 9.71
N ALA A 124 3.96 -1.89 9.31
CA ALA A 124 4.24 -2.31 7.94
C ALA A 124 3.64 -3.67 7.60
N GLY A 125 3.75 -4.65 8.51
CA GLY A 125 3.15 -5.97 8.32
C GLY A 125 1.64 -5.91 8.23
N VAL A 126 0.99 -5.20 9.15
CA VAL A 126 -0.47 -5.01 9.12
C VAL A 126 -0.90 -4.18 7.93
N GLY A 127 -0.16 -3.13 7.56
CA GLY A 127 -0.43 -2.34 6.36
C GLY A 127 -0.41 -3.18 5.08
N SER A 128 0.58 -4.07 4.94
CA SER A 128 0.65 -5.00 3.81
C SER A 128 -0.53 -5.98 3.80
N LEU A 129 -0.85 -6.60 4.95
CA LEU A 129 -1.98 -7.54 5.04
C LEU A 129 -3.32 -6.87 4.72
N VAL A 130 -3.54 -5.66 5.25
CA VAL A 130 -4.73 -4.86 4.97
C VAL A 130 -4.88 -4.59 3.47
N ASN A 131 -3.78 -4.26 2.78
CA ASN A 131 -3.81 -4.08 1.33
C ASN A 131 -4.27 -5.35 0.62
N THR A 132 -3.58 -6.47 0.86
CA THR A 132 -3.86 -7.75 0.19
C THR A 132 -5.27 -8.24 0.48
N VAL A 133 -5.71 -8.20 1.75
CA VAL A 133 -7.04 -8.66 2.17
C VAL A 133 -8.15 -7.76 1.63
N LEU A 134 -8.01 -6.43 1.67
CA LEU A 134 -9.05 -5.52 1.16
C LEU A 134 -9.16 -5.60 -0.35
N VAL A 135 -8.03 -5.61 -1.07
CA VAL A 135 -8.04 -5.69 -2.54
C VAL A 135 -8.70 -7.00 -2.99
N LEU A 136 -8.26 -8.14 -2.45
CA LEU A 136 -8.81 -9.44 -2.82
C LEU A 136 -10.23 -9.67 -2.30
N GLY A 137 -10.57 -9.11 -1.13
CA GLY A 137 -11.91 -9.16 -0.56
C GLY A 137 -12.93 -8.36 -1.37
N LEU A 138 -12.59 -7.13 -1.78
CA LEU A 138 -13.45 -6.31 -2.64
C LEU A 138 -13.56 -6.89 -4.05
N MET A 139 -12.47 -7.43 -4.58
CA MET A 139 -12.48 -8.20 -5.84
C MET A 139 -13.45 -9.36 -5.79
N ARG A 140 -13.47 -10.13 -4.69
CA ARG A 140 -14.43 -11.21 -4.50
C ARG A 140 -15.86 -10.69 -4.40
N LEU A 141 -16.12 -9.65 -3.61
CA LEU A 141 -17.49 -9.18 -3.35
C LEU A 141 -18.13 -8.56 -4.60
N MET A 142 -17.35 -7.81 -5.38
CA MET A 142 -17.88 -7.04 -6.52
C MET A 142 -17.63 -7.70 -7.89
N TYR A 143 -16.62 -8.57 -8.01
CA TYR A 143 -16.15 -9.10 -9.30
C TYR A 143 -15.92 -10.62 -9.31
N ALA A 144 -16.60 -11.39 -8.43
CA ALA A 144 -16.46 -12.86 -8.36
C ALA A 144 -16.55 -13.57 -9.71
N ASN A 145 -17.51 -13.17 -10.57
CA ASN A 145 -17.73 -13.79 -11.87
C ASN A 145 -16.60 -13.49 -12.86
N THR A 146 -16.07 -12.27 -12.86
CA THR A 146 -14.93 -11.86 -13.70
C THR A 146 -13.65 -12.57 -13.26
N MET A 147 -13.46 -12.77 -11.95
CA MET A 147 -12.33 -13.54 -11.42
C MET A 147 -12.43 -15.02 -11.80
N ALA A 148 -13.61 -15.64 -11.68
CA ALA A 148 -13.83 -17.03 -12.07
C ALA A 148 -13.49 -17.28 -13.55
N GLN A 149 -13.83 -16.34 -14.43
CA GLN A 149 -13.46 -16.41 -15.85
C GLN A 149 -11.95 -16.16 -16.08
N ALA A 150 -11.34 -15.19 -15.40
CA ALA A 150 -9.92 -14.87 -15.56
C ALA A 150 -8.98 -15.98 -15.03
N TYR A 151 -9.40 -16.69 -13.97
CA TYR A 151 -8.65 -17.80 -13.38
C TYR A 151 -9.12 -19.18 -13.86
N ALA A 152 -9.96 -19.25 -14.90
CA ALA A 152 -10.51 -20.48 -15.48
C ALA A 152 -11.05 -21.48 -14.43
N THR A 153 -11.69 -20.98 -13.37
CA THR A 153 -12.10 -21.79 -12.20
C THR A 153 -13.54 -21.50 -11.81
N GLN A 154 -14.25 -22.49 -11.25
CA GLN A 154 -15.60 -22.32 -10.72
C GLN A 154 -15.58 -21.41 -9.46
N THR A 155 -16.65 -20.63 -9.26
CA THR A 155 -16.83 -19.69 -8.15
C THR A 155 -16.63 -20.32 -6.76
N ASP A 156 -16.86 -21.63 -6.60
CA ASP A 156 -16.61 -22.38 -5.36
C ASP A 156 -15.11 -22.59 -5.04
N LEU A 157 -14.26 -22.73 -6.06
CA LEU A 157 -12.80 -22.83 -5.88
C LEU A 157 -12.12 -21.47 -5.77
N LEU A 158 -12.81 -20.39 -6.12
CA LEU A 158 -12.29 -19.02 -6.08
C LEU A 158 -11.72 -18.68 -4.70
N ASN A 159 -12.36 -19.14 -3.63
CA ASN A 159 -11.94 -18.88 -2.25
C ASN A 159 -10.60 -19.54 -1.92
N LYS A 160 -10.38 -20.76 -2.41
CA LYS A 160 -9.11 -21.48 -2.24
C LYS A 160 -8.01 -20.84 -3.07
N VAL A 161 -8.32 -20.45 -4.32
CA VAL A 161 -7.37 -19.74 -5.20
C VAL A 161 -6.97 -18.39 -4.60
N LEU A 162 -7.94 -17.59 -4.14
CA LEU A 162 -7.69 -16.32 -3.45
C LEU A 162 -6.81 -16.51 -2.21
N LEU A 163 -7.08 -17.54 -1.40
CA LEU A 163 -6.29 -17.83 -0.20
C LEU A 163 -4.85 -18.25 -0.54
N VAL A 164 -4.67 -19.00 -1.63
CA VAL A 164 -3.34 -19.32 -2.17
C VAL A 164 -2.64 -18.05 -2.66
N ILE A 165 -3.34 -17.15 -3.36
CA ILE A 165 -2.79 -15.88 -3.84
C ILE A 165 -2.35 -14.97 -2.68
N VAL A 166 -3.17 -14.89 -1.62
CA VAL A 166 -2.80 -14.20 -0.37
C VAL A 166 -1.54 -14.81 0.21
N GLY A 167 -1.43 -16.14 0.25
CA GLY A 167 -0.26 -16.84 0.78
C GLY A 167 0.99 -16.63 -0.07
N THR A 168 0.89 -16.73 -1.40
CA THR A 168 2.06 -16.69 -2.29
C THR A 168 2.55 -15.29 -2.57
N ASN A 169 1.69 -14.27 -2.58
CA ASN A 169 2.07 -12.88 -2.82
C ASN A 169 2.10 -12.04 -1.54
N GLY A 170 1.07 -12.19 -0.69
CA GLY A 170 0.95 -11.40 0.52
C GLY A 170 2.05 -11.68 1.54
N ILE A 171 2.55 -12.93 1.64
CA ILE A 171 3.64 -13.26 2.57
C ILE A 171 4.96 -12.61 2.13
N PRO A 172 5.43 -12.76 0.87
CA PRO A 172 6.62 -12.03 0.40
C PRO A 172 6.48 -10.51 0.51
N GLU A 173 5.35 -9.93 0.11
CA GLU A 173 5.08 -8.48 0.24
C GLU A 173 5.22 -8.03 1.70
N MET A 174 4.62 -8.77 2.62
CA MET A 174 4.66 -8.48 4.05
C MET A 174 6.09 -8.53 4.61
N ILE A 175 6.88 -9.56 4.26
CA ILE A 175 8.27 -9.70 4.73
C ILE A 175 9.11 -8.51 4.23
N VAL A 176 8.98 -8.15 2.95
CA VAL A 176 9.71 -7.01 2.38
C VAL A 176 9.27 -5.72 3.05
N ALA A 177 7.96 -5.50 3.24
CA ALA A 177 7.44 -4.32 3.91
C ALA A 177 7.95 -4.18 5.36
N ILE A 178 7.99 -5.28 6.11
CA ILE A 178 8.48 -5.32 7.51
C ILE A 178 9.96 -4.93 7.60
N ILE A 179 10.77 -5.21 6.59
CA ILE A 179 12.20 -4.88 6.60
C ILE A 179 12.43 -3.46 6.06
N VAL A 180 11.84 -3.16 4.89
CA VAL A 180 12.12 -1.95 4.13
C VAL A 180 11.45 -0.72 4.76
N ALA A 181 10.20 -0.82 5.19
CA ALA A 181 9.49 0.35 5.73
C ALA A 181 10.13 0.89 7.02
N PRO A 182 10.55 0.07 8.01
CA PRO A 182 11.27 0.56 9.18
C PRO A 182 12.66 1.08 8.84
N ALA A 183 13.38 0.45 7.91
CA ALA A 183 14.71 0.92 7.48
C ALA A 183 14.64 2.34 6.89
N ILE A 184 13.72 2.55 5.94
CA ILE A 184 13.50 3.87 5.32
C ILE A 184 13.00 4.87 6.36
N SER A 185 12.00 4.50 7.17
CA SER A 185 11.43 5.41 8.17
C SER A 185 12.49 5.85 9.19
N THR A 186 13.34 4.93 9.66
CA THR A 186 14.44 5.24 10.58
C THR A 186 15.47 6.16 9.94
N ALA A 187 15.83 5.93 8.67
CA ALA A 187 16.72 6.81 7.93
C ALA A 187 16.15 8.24 7.81
N ILE A 188 14.84 8.35 7.53
CA ILE A 188 14.16 9.64 7.46
C ILE A 188 14.14 10.33 8.83
N PHE A 189 13.83 9.62 9.92
CA PHE A 189 13.86 10.20 11.27
C PHE A 189 15.27 10.66 11.68
N LYS A 190 16.30 9.88 11.36
CA LYS A 190 17.70 10.21 11.70
C LYS A 190 18.19 11.46 10.98
N THR A 191 17.81 11.63 9.71
CA THR A 191 18.16 12.81 8.92
C THR A 191 17.31 14.02 9.30
N ASN A 192 16.08 13.81 9.79
CA ASN A 192 15.12 14.88 10.02
C ASN A 192 14.74 15.06 11.50
N ARG A 193 15.59 15.79 12.23
CA ARG A 193 15.33 16.24 13.63
C ARG A 193 14.00 16.98 13.85
N PHE A 194 13.34 17.46 12.79
CA PHE A 194 12.06 18.17 12.87
C PHE A 194 10.82 17.28 12.97
N LEU A 195 10.97 15.97 12.72
CA LEU A 195 9.88 14.98 12.72
C LEU A 195 9.81 14.13 13.99
N ASP A 196 10.83 14.20 14.85
CA ASP A 196 11.04 13.29 15.98
C ASP A 196 10.24 13.65 17.26
N ASN A 197 9.15 14.42 17.12
CA ASN A 197 8.25 14.75 18.24
C ASN A 197 7.03 13.82 18.24
#